data_AF-A0AAE4JTK9-F1
#
_entry.id   AF-A0AAE4JTK9-F1
#
_cell.length_a   1.000
_cell.length_b   1.000
_cell.length_c   1.000
_cell.angle_alpha   90.00
_cell.angle_beta   90.00
_cell.angle_gamma   90.00
#
_symmetry.space_group_name_H-M   'P 1'
#
loop_
_entity.id
_entity.type
_entity.pdbx_description
1 polymer ?
#
loop_
_entity_poly.entity_id
_entity_poly.type
_entity_poly.pdbx_seq_one_letter_code
_entity_poly.pdbx_strand_id
1 'polypeptide(L)'
;MARACTIRELIADLSRCNPEAFVLCEMWFPDDVTNVDETACPAETRATLTHVAHYFDAELGINWDTLACALSCVRDAEQNMPGMNG
;
A
#
# COMPACT_ATOMS: atom_id res chain seq x y z
N MET A 1 -13.47 6.47 -0.58
CA MET A 1 -13.21 5.48 -1.64
C MET A 1 -12.05 5.99 -2.47
N ALA A 2 -11.00 5.20 -2.66
CA ALA A 2 -9.89 5.55 -3.54
C ALA A 2 -10.40 5.61 -4.99
N ARG A 3 -10.13 6.72 -5.69
CA ARG A 3 -10.44 6.88 -7.11
C ARG A 3 -9.29 6.32 -7.93
N ALA A 4 -9.53 5.31 -8.75
CA ALA A 4 -8.57 4.89 -9.76
C ALA A 4 -8.45 6.00 -10.82
N CYS A 5 -7.23 6.48 -11.08
CA CYS A 5 -6.93 7.46 -12.13
C CYS A 5 -5.55 7.17 -12.74
N THR A 6 -5.31 7.69 -13.93
CA THR A 6 -3.99 7.65 -14.56
C THR A 6 -3.03 8.63 -13.89
N ILE A 7 -1.71 8.41 -14.00
CA ILE A 7 -0.69 9.37 -13.52
C ILE A 7 -0.89 10.77 -14.13
N ARG A 8 -1.32 10.84 -15.40
CA ARG A 8 -1.64 12.10 -16.07
C ARG A 8 -2.78 12.85 -15.37
N GLU A 9 -3.86 12.15 -15.03
CA GLU A 9 -4.99 12.73 -14.32
C GLU A 9 -4.62 13.13 -12.90
N LEU A 10 -3.82 12.32 -12.21
CA LEU A 10 -3.29 12.66 -10.88
C LEU A 10 -2.48 13.96 -10.90
N ILE A 11 -1.55 14.12 -11.85
CA ILE A 11 -0.78 15.36 -12.02
C ILE A 11 -1.70 16.55 -12.33
N ALA A 12 -2.69 16.37 -13.20
CA ALA A 12 -3.64 17.42 -13.56
C ALA A 12 -4.52 17.85 -12.37
N ASP A 13 -4.86 16.93 -11.47
CA ASP A 13 -5.62 17.23 -10.27
C ASP A 13 -4.71 17.89 -9.19
N LEU A 14 -3.50 17.38 -8.96
CA LEU A 14 -2.54 17.96 -8.01
C LEU A 14 -2.06 19.36 -8.40
N SER A 15 -1.91 19.64 -9.70
CA SER A 15 -1.48 20.97 -10.19
C SER A 15 -2.50 22.08 -9.92
N ARG A 16 -3.74 21.74 -9.52
CA ARG A 16 -4.76 22.70 -9.07
C ARG A 16 -4.67 23.04 -7.59
N CYS A 17 -3.90 22.28 -6.81
CA CYS A 17 -3.71 22.50 -5.38
C CYS A 17 -2.66 23.59 -5.12
N ASN A 18 -2.61 24.09 -3.88
CA ASN A 18 -1.52 24.96 -3.44
C ASN A 18 -0.19 24.18 -3.52
N PRO A 19 0.83 24.65 -4.27
CA PRO A 19 2.11 23.95 -4.40
C PRO A 19 2.87 23.81 -3.07
N GLU A 20 2.58 24.66 -2.08
CA GLU A 20 3.19 24.60 -0.75
C GLU A 20 2.38 23.76 0.26
N ALA A 21 1.27 23.15 -0.17
CA ALA A 21 0.48 22.29 0.71
C ALA A 21 1.15 20.92 0.90
N PHE A 22 1.14 20.42 2.13
CA PHE A 22 1.49 19.03 2.41
C PHE A 22 0.39 18.11 1.90
N VAL A 23 0.79 17.07 1.17
CA VAL A 23 -0.10 16.04 0.63
C VAL A 23 0.44 14.66 1.02
N LEU A 24 -0.45 13.80 1.48
CA LEU A 24 -0.17 12.37 1.68
C LEU A 24 -0.55 11.65 0.38
N CYS A 25 0.43 11.07 -0.32
CA CYS A 25 0.19 10.30 -1.53
C CYS A 25 0.57 8.83 -1.29
N GLU A 26 -0.40 7.94 -1.40
CA GLU A 26 -0.17 6.49 -1.49
C GLU A 26 0.38 6.17 -2.88
N MET A 27 1.69 5.90 -2.97
CA MET A 27 2.35 5.61 -4.25
C MET A 27 2.81 4.16 -4.39
N TRP A 28 2.35 3.26 -3.53
CA TRP A 28 2.70 1.85 -3.62
C TRP A 28 1.85 1.13 -4.67
N PHE A 29 2.52 0.43 -5.58
CA PHE A 29 1.94 -0.37 -6.64
C PHE A 29 2.02 -1.87 -6.30
N PRO A 30 1.22 -2.72 -6.97
CA PRO A 30 1.33 -4.16 -6.81
C PRO A 30 2.76 -4.69 -7.05
N ASP A 31 3.44 -4.14 -8.05
CA ASP A 31 4.81 -4.52 -8.40
C ASP A 31 5.80 -4.24 -7.27
N ASP A 32 5.54 -3.20 -6.47
CA ASP A 32 6.36 -2.84 -5.31
C ASP A 32 6.31 -3.92 -4.22
N VAL A 33 5.14 -4.56 -4.04
CA VAL A 33 5.01 -5.69 -3.11
C VAL A 33 5.75 -6.92 -3.64
N THR A 34 5.63 -7.20 -4.94
CA THR A 34 6.36 -8.34 -5.55
C THR A 34 7.86 -8.11 -5.62
N ASN A 35 8.32 -6.86 -5.65
CA ASN A 35 9.75 -6.53 -5.53
C ASN A 35 10.29 -6.80 -4.12
N VAL A 36 9.44 -6.65 -3.10
CA VAL A 36 9.78 -7.02 -1.72
C VAL A 36 9.79 -8.54 -1.56
N ASP A 37 8.79 -9.22 -2.09
CA ASP A 37 8.73 -10.68 -2.11
C ASP A 37 7.99 -11.19 -3.36
N GLU A 38 8.72 -11.82 -4.27
CA GLU A 38 8.19 -12.34 -5.53
C GLU A 38 7.16 -13.46 -5.36
N THR A 39 7.10 -14.07 -4.16
CA THR A 39 6.13 -15.13 -3.84
C THR A 39 4.78 -14.58 -3.38
N ALA A 40 4.67 -13.26 -3.17
CA ALA A 40 3.42 -12.63 -2.75
C ALA A 40 2.32 -12.84 -3.80
N CYS A 41 1.23 -13.47 -3.37
CA CYS A 41 0.08 -13.71 -4.24
C CYS A 41 -0.79 -12.45 -4.37
N PRO A 42 -1.68 -12.35 -5.38
CA PRO A 42 -2.51 -11.16 -5.60
C PRO A 42 -3.42 -10.77 -4.42
N ALA A 43 -3.78 -11.72 -3.55
CA ALA A 43 -4.55 -11.45 -2.34
C ALA A 43 -3.68 -10.76 -1.27
N GLU A 44 -2.50 -11.33 -0.98
CA GLU A 44 -1.51 -10.74 -0.07
C GLU A 44 -1.07 -9.36 -0.55
N THR A 45 -0.81 -9.18 -1.84
CA THR A 45 -0.46 -7.88 -2.44
C THR A 45 -1.52 -6.83 -2.15
N ARG A 46 -2.80 -7.15 -2.40
CA ARG A 46 -3.91 -6.21 -2.16
C ARG A 46 -4.08 -5.91 -0.68
N ALA A 47 -3.98 -6.94 0.18
CA ALA A 47 -4.09 -6.78 1.63
C ALA A 47 -2.92 -5.94 2.18
N THR A 48 -1.70 -6.12 1.65
CA THR A 48 -0.50 -5.36 2.03
C THR A 48 -0.66 -3.89 1.68
N LEU A 49 -1.06 -3.58 0.44
CA LEU A 49 -1.30 -2.20 0.02
C LEU A 49 -2.41 -1.54 0.85
N THR A 50 -3.47 -2.29 1.16
CA THR A 50 -4.55 -1.82 2.04
C THR A 50 -4.05 -1.58 3.46
N HIS A 51 -3.22 -2.48 4.00
CA HIS A 51 -2.63 -2.34 5.32
C HIS A 51 -1.75 -1.09 5.41
N VAL A 52 -0.85 -0.89 4.43
CA VAL A 52 -0.03 0.31 4.39
C VAL A 52 -0.91 1.56 4.28
N ALA A 53 -1.90 1.60 3.38
CA ALA A 53 -2.80 2.75 3.27
C ALA A 53 -3.49 3.12 4.61
N HIS A 54 -3.81 2.13 5.45
CA HIS A 54 -4.44 2.37 6.74
C HIS A 54 -3.48 2.78 7.86
N TYR A 55 -2.23 2.29 7.83
CA TYR A 55 -1.26 2.47 8.92
C TYR A 55 -0.02 3.28 8.52
N PHE A 56 0.01 3.86 7.32
CA PHE A 56 1.15 4.61 6.81
C PHE A 56 1.45 5.82 7.69
N ASP A 57 2.66 5.82 8.24
CA ASP A 57 3.22 6.97 8.94
C ASP A 57 3.96 7.87 7.94
N ALA A 58 3.44 9.07 7.75
CA ALA A 58 4.02 10.06 6.86
C ALA A 58 5.44 10.48 7.27
N GLU A 59 5.79 10.39 8.56
CA GLU A 59 7.12 10.75 9.07
C GLU A 59 8.19 9.71 8.69
N LEU A 60 7.78 8.46 8.45
CA LEU A 60 8.68 7.39 8.00
C LEU A 60 8.95 7.44 6.49
N GLY A 61 8.15 8.21 5.74
CA GLY A 61 8.24 8.32 4.29
C GLY A 61 7.98 7.00 3.55
N ILE A 62 8.10 7.04 2.23
CA ILE A 62 7.94 5.85 1.37
C ILE A 62 9.22 5.01 1.50
N ASN A 63 9.15 3.92 2.26
CA ASN A 63 10.29 3.01 2.49
C ASN A 63 9.89 1.53 2.27
N TRP A 64 10.83 0.74 1.73
CA TRP A 64 10.62 -0.68 1.44
C TRP A 64 10.36 -1.51 2.70
N ASP A 65 10.93 -1.11 3.84
CA ASP A 65 10.75 -1.79 5.12
C ASP A 65 9.28 -1.72 5.61
N THR A 66 8.55 -0.66 5.28
CA THR A 66 7.12 -0.49 5.59
C THR A 66 6.29 -1.50 4.79
N LEU A 67 6.62 -1.70 3.51
CA LEU A 67 5.97 -2.72 2.69
C LEU A 67 6.28 -4.13 3.20
N ALA A 68 7.56 -4.41 3.52
CA ALA A 68 7.96 -5.71 4.06
C ALA A 68 7.28 -6.01 5.40
N CYS A 69 7.21 -5.03 6.29
CA CYS A 69 6.52 -5.13 7.56
C CYS A 69 5.02 -5.40 7.35
N ALA A 70 4.35 -4.63 6.49
CA ALA A 70 2.94 -4.82 6.19
C ALA A 70 2.64 -6.19 5.58
N LEU A 71 3.48 -6.68 4.67
CA LEU A 71 3.35 -8.03 4.08
C LEU A 71 3.50 -9.12 5.15
N SER A 72 4.47 -8.96 6.06
CA SER A 72 4.63 -9.86 7.21
C SER A 72 3.38 -9.86 8.08
N CYS A 73 2.85 -8.69 8.42
CA CYS A 73 1.63 -8.59 9.24
C CYS A 73 0.41 -9.24 8.58
N VAL A 74 0.27 -9.13 7.25
CA VAL A 74 -0.80 -9.80 6.50
C VAL A 74 -0.67 -11.32 6.61
N ARG A 75 0.53 -11.86 6.37
CA ARG A 75 0.80 -13.31 6.45
C ARG A 75 0.59 -13.86 7.86
N ASP A 76 1.05 -13.13 8.87
CA ASP A 76 0.86 -13.50 10.27
C ASP A 76 -0.63 -13.50 10.67
N ALA A 77 -1.42 -12.55 10.14
CA ALA A 77 -2.86 -12.52 10.37
C ALA A 77 -3.57 -13.72 9.74
N GLU A 78 -3.16 -14.15 8.53
CA GLU A 78 -3.71 -15.34 7.87
C GLU A 78 -3.33 -16.64 8.60
N GLN A 79 -2.11 -16.74 9.12
CA GLN A 79 -1.66 -17.90 9.89
C GLN A 79 -2.31 -18.00 11.27
N ASN A 80 -2.67 -16.87 11.87
CA ASN A 80 -3.28 -16.80 13.21
C ASN A 80 -4.82 -16.79 13.18
N MET A 81 -5.48 -16.92 12.02
CA MET A 81 -6.94 -17.09 11.97
C MET A 81 -7.33 -18.53 12.34
N PRO A 82 -8.00 -18.77 13.49
CA PRO A 82 -8.44 -20.10 13.86
C PRO A 82 -9.68 -20.48 13.03
N GLY A 83 -9.51 -21.38 12.06
CA GLY A 83 -10.59 -22.19 11.50
C GLY A 83 -11.35 -21.61 10.31
N MET A 84 -10.85 -21.90 9.10
CA MET A 84 -11.69 -22.11 7.91
C MET A 84 -11.28 -23.39 7.15
N ASN A 85 -10.88 -24.43 7.90
CA ASN A 85 -10.95 -25.81 7.43
C ASN A 85 -12.21 -26.43 8.06
N GLY A 86 -13.30 -26.41 7.31
CA GLY A 86 -14.57 -27.05 7.63
C GLY A 86 -15.37 -27.28 6.35
#